data_AF-A0A452XMI2-F1
#
_entry.id   AF-A0A452XMI2-F1
#
_cell.length_a   1.000
_cell.length_b   1.000
_cell.length_c   1.000
_cell.angle_alpha   90.00
_cell.angle_beta   90.00
_cell.angle_gamma   90.00
#
_symmetry.space_group_name_H-M   'P 1'
#
loop_
_entity.id
_entity.type
_entity.pdbx_description
1 polymer ?
#
loop_
_entity_poly.entity_id
_entity_poly.type
_entity_poly.pdbx_seq_one_letter_code
_entity_poly.pdbx_strand_id
1 'polypeptide(L)'
;INSSVLPLLSILRIEVKRVQPEVDIQILGKLPALRFLYLETTKVQYTRAESFIVGADAFPCLRECYLYYFQTGPSIFPRGAMPRLEVLYFFARALHIAGGELDVGMDHLPSLRRVMVSLCPEKDDIIDKIDEAAAMVRLSAAVHPNRPTIVVFDFCESFL
;
A
#
# COMPACT_ATOMS: atom_id res chain seq x y z
N ILE A 1 -19.83 1.50 -2.87
CA ILE A 1 -19.84 0.86 -4.21
C ILE A 1 -20.37 -0.56 -4.04
N ASN A 2 -21.30 -1.04 -4.88
CA ASN A 2 -21.73 -2.45 -4.80
C ASN A 2 -21.00 -3.24 -5.90
N SER A 3 -20.21 -4.26 -5.52
CA SER A 3 -19.37 -5.01 -6.45
C SER A 3 -20.17 -5.78 -7.49
N SER A 4 -21.42 -6.15 -7.19
CA SER A 4 -22.32 -6.84 -8.12
C SER A 4 -22.80 -5.96 -9.26
N VAL A 5 -22.71 -4.64 -9.13
CA VAL A 5 -23.20 -3.66 -10.12
C VAL A 5 -22.09 -3.29 -11.12
N LEU A 6 -20.83 -3.58 -10.79
CA LEU A 6 -19.66 -3.20 -11.59
C LEU A 6 -18.75 -4.41 -11.91
N PRO A 7 -19.30 -5.51 -12.47
CA PRO A 7 -18.54 -6.76 -12.66
C PRO A 7 -17.38 -6.63 -13.65
N LEU A 8 -17.40 -5.61 -14.52
CA LEU A 8 -16.39 -5.36 -15.55
C LEU A 8 -15.48 -4.17 -15.23
N LEU A 9 -15.63 -3.53 -14.06
CA LEU A 9 -14.80 -2.38 -13.71
C LEU A 9 -13.35 -2.83 -13.55
N SER A 10 -12.52 -2.48 -14.53
CA SER A 10 -11.11 -2.89 -14.59
C SER A 10 -10.15 -1.80 -14.09
N ILE A 11 -10.58 -0.54 -14.11
CA ILE A 11 -9.75 0.61 -13.74
C ILE A 11 -10.60 1.47 -12.82
N LEU A 12 -10.07 1.76 -11.63
CA LEU A 12 -10.67 2.70 -10.70
C LEU A 12 -9.62 3.69 -10.25
N ARG A 13 -9.89 4.97 -10.49
CA ARG A 13 -9.17 6.10 -9.92
C ARG A 13 -10.15 6.90 -9.08
N ILE A 14 -9.87 7.06 -7.80
CA ILE A 14 -10.74 7.78 -6.89
C ILE A 14 -9.94 8.58 -5.86
N GLU A 15 -10.38 9.82 -5.67
CA GLU A 15 -9.95 10.69 -4.59
C GLU A 15 -11.09 10.78 -3.58
N VAL A 16 -10.78 10.60 -2.30
CA VAL A 16 -11.74 10.67 -1.20
C VAL A 16 -11.25 11.59 -0.09
N LYS A 17 -12.16 12.13 0.71
CA LYS A 17 -11.75 12.93 1.89
C LYS A 17 -11.03 12.08 2.94
N ARG A 18 -11.44 10.82 3.08
CA ARG A 18 -10.95 9.86 4.06
C ARG A 18 -11.25 8.45 3.57
N VAL A 19 -10.32 7.52 3.77
CA VAL A 19 -10.55 6.08 3.63
C VAL A 19 -10.98 5.51 4.97
N GLN A 20 -11.97 4.62 4.99
CA GLN A 20 -12.29 3.75 6.13
C GLN A 20 -11.80 2.35 5.79
N PRO A 21 -10.58 1.96 6.19
CA PRO A 21 -9.98 0.69 5.74
C PRO A 21 -10.82 -0.54 6.04
N GLU A 22 -11.61 -0.51 7.12
CA GLU A 22 -12.48 -1.58 7.56
C GLU A 22 -13.61 -1.86 6.55
N VAL A 23 -14.03 -0.86 5.78
CA VAL A 23 -15.20 -0.90 4.89
C VAL A 23 -14.80 -0.73 3.43
N ASP A 24 -14.04 0.32 3.12
CA ASP A 24 -13.76 0.72 1.74
C ASP A 24 -12.86 -0.31 1.05
N ILE A 25 -11.82 -0.79 1.71
CA ILE A 25 -10.89 -1.77 1.14
C ILE A 25 -11.58 -3.12 0.92
N GLN A 26 -12.50 -3.53 1.79
CA GLN A 26 -13.32 -4.73 1.58
C GLN A 26 -14.20 -4.61 0.33
N ILE A 27 -14.86 -3.45 0.16
CA ILE A 27 -15.73 -3.20 -0.98
C ILE A 27 -14.91 -3.25 -2.28
N LEU A 28 -13.76 -2.56 -2.31
CA LEU A 28 -12.87 -2.53 -3.45
C LEU A 28 -12.28 -3.92 -3.75
N GLY A 29 -11.94 -4.67 -2.71
CA GLY A 29 -11.38 -6.01 -2.80
C GLY A 29 -12.32 -7.04 -3.42
N LYS A 30 -13.63 -6.78 -3.40
CA LYS A 30 -14.65 -7.65 -4.01
C LYS A 30 -14.90 -7.37 -5.49
N LEU A 31 -14.23 -6.38 -6.09
CA LEU A 31 -14.38 -6.08 -7.52
C LEU A 31 -13.62 -7.14 -8.35
N PRO A 32 -14.34 -8.02 -9.07
CA PRO A 32 -13.73 -9.23 -9.62
C PRO A 32 -12.82 -8.95 -10.83
N ALA A 33 -13.09 -7.89 -11.59
CA ALA A 33 -12.35 -7.53 -12.79
C ALA A 33 -11.34 -6.39 -12.57
N LEU A 34 -11.22 -5.84 -11.35
CA LEU A 34 -10.36 -4.69 -11.08
C LEU A 34 -8.90 -5.06 -11.29
N ARG A 35 -8.22 -4.35 -12.20
CA ARG A 35 -6.80 -4.55 -12.55
C ARG A 35 -5.93 -3.38 -12.13
N PHE A 36 -6.50 -2.18 -12.11
CA PHE A 36 -5.80 -0.96 -11.72
C PHE A 36 -6.62 -0.24 -10.65
N LEU A 37 -5.99 0.03 -9.51
CA LEU A 37 -6.54 0.84 -8.44
C LEU A 37 -5.60 2.01 -8.16
N TYR A 38 -6.17 3.21 -8.19
CA TYR A 38 -5.56 4.41 -7.64
C TYR A 38 -6.53 4.99 -6.62
N LEU A 39 -6.12 5.03 -5.36
CA LEU A 39 -6.89 5.53 -4.24
C LEU A 39 -6.04 6.56 -3.48
N GLU A 40 -6.52 7.81 -3.43
CA GLU A 40 -5.85 8.88 -2.70
C GLU A 40 -6.80 9.58 -1.72
N THR A 41 -6.26 10.06 -0.61
CA THR A 41 -6.98 10.96 0.30
C THR A 41 -6.63 12.41 0.02
N THR A 42 -7.58 13.33 0.19
CA THR A 42 -7.35 14.78 0.00
C THR A 42 -6.27 15.37 0.93
N LYS A 43 -5.96 14.67 2.03
CA LYS A 43 -4.97 15.05 3.04
C LYS A 43 -4.32 13.81 3.62
N VAL A 44 -3.14 13.96 4.22
CA VAL A 44 -2.49 12.88 4.96
C VAL A 44 -3.41 12.37 6.07
N GLN A 45 -3.70 11.08 6.03
CA GLN A 45 -4.55 10.38 6.96
C GLN A 45 -3.75 9.33 7.72
N TYR A 46 -3.90 9.31 9.03
CA TYR A 46 -3.37 8.23 9.86
C TYR A 46 -4.36 7.06 9.93
N THR A 47 -3.87 5.87 9.58
CA THR A 47 -4.58 4.59 9.61
C THR A 47 -3.70 3.56 10.30
N ARG A 48 -4.25 2.86 11.31
CA ARG A 48 -3.54 1.77 11.99
C ARG A 48 -3.54 0.54 11.10
N ALA A 49 -2.48 -0.25 11.07
CA ALA A 49 -2.45 -1.49 10.27
C ALA A 49 -3.63 -2.42 10.59
N GLU A 50 -4.04 -2.47 11.87
CA GLU A 50 -5.20 -3.25 12.38
C GLU A 50 -6.56 -2.81 11.82
N SER A 51 -6.68 -1.59 11.28
CA SER A 51 -7.94 -1.10 10.69
C SER A 51 -8.30 -1.79 9.37
N PHE A 52 -7.32 -2.41 8.72
CA PHE A 52 -7.52 -3.01 7.43
C PHE A 52 -8.10 -4.41 7.58
N ILE A 53 -9.35 -4.58 7.17
CA ILE A 53 -9.99 -5.88 7.10
C ILE A 53 -9.92 -6.31 5.64
N VAL A 54 -8.99 -7.20 5.31
CA VAL A 54 -8.81 -7.71 3.95
C VAL A 54 -8.97 -9.23 3.95
N GLY A 55 -9.80 -9.74 3.04
CA GLY A 55 -9.94 -11.18 2.82
C GLY A 55 -8.77 -11.77 2.04
N ALA A 56 -8.45 -13.04 2.27
CA ALA A 56 -7.42 -13.77 1.53
C ALA A 56 -7.76 -13.99 0.04
N ASP A 57 -8.98 -13.70 -0.39
CA ASP A 57 -9.44 -13.76 -1.78
C ASP A 57 -9.65 -12.36 -2.39
N ALA A 58 -9.28 -11.30 -1.67
CA ALA A 58 -9.47 -9.93 -2.12
C ALA A 58 -8.59 -9.60 -3.32
N PHE A 59 -9.12 -8.75 -4.20
CA PHE A 59 -8.45 -8.21 -5.39
C PHE A 59 -7.91 -9.31 -6.33
N PRO A 60 -8.76 -10.23 -6.81
CA PRO A 60 -8.32 -11.43 -7.54
C PRO A 60 -7.63 -11.12 -8.88
N CYS A 61 -7.91 -9.95 -9.49
CA CYS A 61 -7.37 -9.54 -10.77
C CYS A 61 -6.43 -8.32 -10.70
N LEU A 62 -6.18 -7.76 -9.52
CA LEU A 62 -5.43 -6.51 -9.39
C LEU A 62 -3.97 -6.71 -9.80
N ARG A 63 -3.47 -5.81 -10.65
CA ARG A 63 -2.09 -5.80 -11.16
C ARG A 63 -1.32 -4.58 -10.71
N GLU A 64 -1.99 -3.44 -10.61
CA GLU A 64 -1.39 -2.21 -10.12
C GLU A 64 -2.26 -1.58 -9.03
N CYS A 65 -1.62 -1.28 -7.90
CA CYS A 65 -2.28 -0.71 -6.73
C CYS A 65 -1.48 0.51 -6.28
N TYR A 66 -2.12 1.67 -6.25
CA TYR A 66 -1.52 2.91 -5.78
C TYR A 66 -2.36 3.51 -4.65
N LEU A 67 -1.77 3.55 -3.46
CA LEU A 67 -2.40 4.02 -2.24
C LEU A 67 -1.66 5.26 -1.72
N TYR A 68 -2.27 6.44 -1.87
CA TYR A 68 -1.64 7.73 -1.57
C TYR A 68 -2.22 8.38 -0.32
N TYR A 69 -1.34 9.05 0.44
CA TYR A 69 -1.69 9.92 1.58
C TYR A 69 -2.40 9.25 2.76
N PHE A 70 -2.45 7.93 2.84
CA PHE A 70 -2.84 7.24 4.06
C PHE A 70 -1.90 6.08 4.35
N GLN A 71 -1.67 5.81 5.63
CA GLN A 71 -0.69 4.82 6.06
C GLN A 71 -1.11 3.41 5.67
N THR A 72 -0.29 2.78 4.85
CA THR A 72 -0.48 1.41 4.37
C THR A 72 0.86 0.74 4.08
N GLY A 73 0.84 -0.54 3.76
CA GLY A 73 2.03 -1.35 3.50
C GLY A 73 1.64 -2.74 2.97
N PRO A 74 2.61 -3.49 2.42
CA PRO A 74 2.34 -4.79 1.82
C PRO A 74 1.83 -5.83 2.84
N SER A 75 2.36 -5.84 4.07
CA SER A 75 2.02 -6.80 5.14
C SER A 75 0.55 -6.79 5.58
N ILE A 76 -0.15 -5.69 5.30
CA ILE A 76 -1.57 -5.50 5.61
C ILE A 76 -2.45 -6.45 4.78
N PHE A 77 -1.98 -6.86 3.61
CA PHE A 77 -2.69 -7.79 2.74
C PHE A 77 -2.34 -9.22 3.14
N PRO A 78 -3.32 -10.07 3.52
CA PRO A 78 -3.01 -11.44 3.90
C PRO A 78 -2.59 -12.27 2.68
N ARG A 79 -1.90 -13.38 2.94
CA ARG A 79 -1.55 -14.38 1.92
C ARG A 79 -2.80 -14.80 1.14
N GLY A 80 -2.69 -14.76 -0.19
CA GLY A 80 -3.77 -15.07 -1.13
C GLY A 80 -4.41 -13.81 -1.72
N ALA A 81 -4.41 -12.69 -0.99
CA ALA A 81 -4.87 -11.42 -1.53
C ALA A 81 -3.94 -10.97 -2.66
N MET A 82 -4.51 -10.28 -3.66
CA MET A 82 -3.74 -9.66 -4.74
C MET A 82 -2.75 -10.62 -5.45
N PRO A 83 -3.15 -11.83 -5.86
CA PRO A 83 -2.22 -12.86 -6.37
C PRO A 83 -1.52 -12.46 -7.68
N ARG A 84 -2.04 -11.44 -8.37
CA ARG A 84 -1.55 -10.95 -9.67
C ARG A 84 -0.90 -9.56 -9.58
N LEU A 85 -0.67 -9.04 -8.38
CA LEU A 85 -0.13 -7.69 -8.21
C LEU A 85 1.32 -7.63 -8.69
N GLU A 86 1.57 -6.75 -9.66
CA GLU A 86 2.87 -6.52 -10.29
C GLU A 86 3.52 -5.23 -9.76
N VAL A 87 2.71 -4.20 -9.50
CA VAL A 87 3.15 -2.88 -9.03
C VAL A 87 2.37 -2.47 -7.79
N LEU A 88 3.09 -2.15 -6.72
CA LEU A 88 2.54 -1.57 -5.51
C LEU A 88 3.16 -0.19 -5.25
N TYR A 89 2.34 0.84 -5.10
CA TYR A 89 2.72 2.10 -4.49
C TYR A 89 2.01 2.24 -3.15
N PHE A 90 2.75 2.58 -2.10
CA PHE A 90 2.17 2.89 -0.80
C PHE A 90 2.83 4.07 -0.11
N PHE A 91 2.04 4.75 0.72
CA PHE A 91 2.50 5.80 1.61
C PHE A 91 2.67 5.25 3.03
N ALA A 92 3.80 5.55 3.66
CA ALA A 92 4.08 5.14 5.03
C ALA A 92 4.88 6.21 5.77
N ARG A 93 4.73 6.25 7.09
CA ARG A 93 5.61 7.05 7.94
C ARG A 93 6.89 6.28 8.19
N ALA A 94 8.03 6.96 8.00
CA ALA A 94 9.34 6.34 8.19
C ALA A 94 9.49 5.77 9.61
N LEU A 95 9.03 6.52 10.62
CA LEU A 95 9.09 6.11 12.03
C LEU A 95 8.32 4.81 12.31
N HIS A 96 7.17 4.58 11.69
CA HIS A 96 6.39 3.36 11.94
C HIS A 96 7.03 2.13 11.33
N ILE A 97 7.72 2.25 10.19
CA ILE A 97 8.52 1.14 9.65
C ILE A 97 9.75 0.94 10.55
N ALA A 98 10.50 2.02 10.83
CA ALA A 98 11.69 2.01 11.69
C ALA A 98 11.45 1.45 13.09
N GLY A 99 10.31 1.78 13.68
CA GLY A 99 9.88 1.32 15.01
C GLY A 99 9.21 -0.04 15.01
N GLY A 100 8.97 -0.66 13.85
CA GLY A 100 8.33 -1.97 13.73
C GLY A 100 6.80 -1.97 13.89
N GLU A 101 6.15 -0.79 13.96
CA GLU A 101 4.68 -0.67 13.98
C GLU A 101 4.04 -1.01 12.62
N LEU A 102 4.79 -0.87 11.53
CA LEU A 102 4.38 -1.23 10.19
C LEU A 102 5.40 -2.20 9.58
N ASP A 103 4.99 -3.46 9.46
CA ASP A 103 5.77 -4.47 8.74
C ASP A 103 5.75 -4.18 7.22
N VAL A 104 6.88 -4.41 6.56
CA VAL A 104 7.08 -4.23 5.11
C VAL A 104 7.33 -5.57 4.40
N GLY A 105 7.07 -6.69 5.07
CA GLY A 105 7.04 -8.03 4.49
C GLY A 105 6.12 -8.10 3.27
N MET A 106 6.65 -8.65 2.17
CA MET A 106 5.94 -8.72 0.88
C MET A 106 6.07 -10.09 0.18
N ASP A 107 6.66 -11.09 0.85
CA ASP A 107 6.89 -12.46 0.34
C ASP A 107 5.61 -13.19 -0.10
N HIS A 108 4.47 -12.79 0.45
CA HIS A 108 3.16 -13.36 0.16
C HIS A 108 2.54 -12.84 -1.15
N LEU A 109 3.18 -11.90 -1.86
CA LEU A 109 2.70 -11.30 -3.13
C LEU A 109 3.46 -11.90 -4.33
N PRO A 110 3.02 -13.02 -4.90
CA PRO A 110 3.85 -13.87 -5.76
C PRO A 110 4.19 -13.27 -7.13
N SER A 111 3.45 -12.25 -7.59
CA SER A 111 3.65 -11.62 -8.90
C SER A 111 4.39 -10.28 -8.81
N LEU A 112 4.79 -9.86 -7.61
CA LEU A 112 5.30 -8.51 -7.37
C LEU A 112 6.63 -8.29 -8.09
N ARG A 113 6.73 -7.18 -8.83
CA ARG A 113 7.89 -6.81 -9.66
C ARG A 113 8.41 -5.42 -9.38
N ARG A 114 7.56 -4.52 -8.90
CA ARG A 114 7.94 -3.15 -8.58
C ARG A 114 7.22 -2.69 -7.33
N VAL A 115 7.96 -2.06 -6.43
CA VAL A 115 7.41 -1.37 -5.27
C VAL A 115 7.91 0.05 -5.25
N MET A 116 6.98 0.96 -5.05
CA MET A 116 7.23 2.36 -4.81
C MET A 116 6.75 2.70 -3.41
N VAL A 117 7.56 3.42 -2.64
CA VAL A 117 7.17 3.87 -1.32
C VAL A 117 7.46 5.35 -1.16
N SER A 118 6.47 6.09 -0.65
CA SER A 118 6.70 7.45 -0.17
C SER A 118 6.80 7.43 1.35
N LEU A 119 7.96 7.85 1.86
CA LEU A 119 8.26 7.90 3.28
C LEU A 119 8.06 9.33 3.77
N CYS A 120 7.12 9.52 4.70
CA CYS A 120 6.87 10.81 5.33
C CYS A 120 7.62 10.93 6.65
N PRO A 121 8.32 12.05 6.91
CA PRO A 121 8.87 12.36 8.22
C PRO A 121 7.77 12.86 9.17
N GLU A 122 7.98 12.72 10.48
CA GLU A 122 7.07 13.23 11.51
C GLU A 122 7.53 14.52 12.21
N LYS A 123 8.85 14.82 12.29
CA LYS A 123 9.54 15.94 12.99
C LYS A 123 11.02 16.06 12.51
N ASP A 124 11.72 17.09 12.98
CA ASP A 124 13.02 17.57 12.47
C ASP A 124 14.26 16.66 12.68
N ASP A 125 14.12 15.44 13.23
CA ASP A 125 15.26 14.54 13.59
C ASP A 125 15.15 13.14 12.93
N ILE A 126 14.73 13.10 11.65
CA ILE A 126 14.12 11.90 11.04
C ILE A 126 14.81 11.41 9.76
N ILE A 127 15.88 12.06 9.29
CA ILE A 127 16.63 11.58 8.11
C ILE A 127 17.12 10.14 8.35
N ASP A 128 17.69 9.84 9.52
CA ASP A 128 18.13 8.50 9.88
C ASP A 128 16.99 7.47 9.82
N LYS A 129 15.77 7.87 10.18
CA LYS A 129 14.60 6.99 10.15
C LYS A 129 14.09 6.75 8.74
N ILE A 130 14.20 7.73 7.85
CA ILE A 130 13.90 7.54 6.41
C ILE A 130 14.87 6.51 5.83
N ASP A 131 16.17 6.67 6.09
CA ASP A 131 17.19 5.73 5.61
C ASP A 131 17.01 4.32 6.19
N GLU A 132 16.71 4.21 7.49
CA GLU A 132 16.42 2.94 8.16
C GLU A 132 15.18 2.26 7.57
N ALA A 133 14.08 3.00 7.41
CA ALA A 133 12.85 2.48 6.79
C ALA A 133 13.09 2.06 5.33
N ALA A 134 13.82 2.87 4.55
CA ALA A 134 14.18 2.55 3.18
C ALA A 134 15.06 1.29 3.11
N ALA A 135 16.01 1.13 4.02
CA ALA A 135 16.84 -0.06 4.13
C ALA A 135 15.99 -1.31 4.44
N MET A 136 15.02 -1.22 5.34
CA MET A 136 14.11 -2.33 5.64
C MET A 136 13.21 -2.73 4.47
N VAL A 137 12.65 -1.75 3.74
CA VAL A 137 11.88 -2.03 2.51
C VAL A 137 12.76 -2.73 1.47
N ARG A 138 13.99 -2.25 1.28
CA ARG A 138 14.97 -2.86 0.36
C ARG A 138 15.37 -4.27 0.80
N LEU A 139 15.53 -4.52 2.10
CA LEU A 139 15.86 -5.84 2.63
C LEU A 139 14.73 -6.85 2.39
N SER A 140 13.48 -6.45 2.68
CA SER A 140 12.28 -7.25 2.39
C SER A 140 12.18 -7.59 0.90
N ALA A 141 12.47 -6.62 0.03
CA ALA A 141 12.53 -6.83 -1.42
C ALA A 141 13.66 -7.78 -1.86
N ALA A 142 14.83 -7.70 -1.22
CA ALA A 142 15.98 -8.52 -1.58
C ALA A 142 15.77 -10.02 -1.32
N VAL A 143 14.97 -10.36 -0.31
CA VAL A 143 14.60 -11.75 0.02
C VAL A 143 13.35 -12.23 -0.73
N HIS A 144 12.63 -11.35 -1.42
CA HIS A 144 11.46 -11.72 -2.21
C HIS A 144 11.85 -12.59 -3.42
N PRO A 145 11.10 -13.65 -3.76
CA PRO A 145 11.42 -14.55 -4.87
C PRO A 145 11.66 -13.86 -6.22
N ASN A 146 10.88 -12.81 -6.51
CA ASN A 146 11.00 -12.03 -7.74
C ASN A 146 11.95 -10.82 -7.66
N ARG A 147 12.53 -10.54 -6.47
CA ARG A 147 13.39 -9.38 -6.21
C ARG A 147 12.87 -8.08 -6.85
N PRO A 148 11.71 -7.56 -6.41
CA PRO A 148 11.07 -6.42 -7.07
C PRO A 148 11.96 -5.18 -7.00
N THR A 149 11.91 -4.37 -8.06
CA THR A 149 12.61 -3.08 -8.09
C THR A 149 11.97 -2.12 -7.09
N ILE A 150 12.80 -1.54 -6.22
CA ILE A 150 12.35 -0.58 -5.20
C ILE A 150 12.67 0.85 -5.63
N VAL A 151 11.67 1.72 -5.54
CA VAL A 151 11.81 3.17 -5.64
C VAL A 151 11.32 3.80 -4.35
N VAL A 152 12.18 4.55 -3.69
CA VAL A 152 11.85 5.29 -2.47
C VAL A 152 11.76 6.77 -2.82
N PHE A 153 10.71 7.41 -2.36
CA PHE A 153 10.51 8.85 -2.47
C PHE A 153 10.48 9.46 -1.08
N ASP A 154 11.28 10.49 -0.88
CA ASP A 154 11.26 11.27 0.35
C ASP A 154 10.13 12.28 0.24
N PHE A 155 9.06 12.04 1.01
CA PHE A 155 7.92 12.93 1.02
C PHE A 155 8.13 13.98 2.10
N CYS A 156 8.87 15.05 1.78
CA CYS A 156 9.02 16.18 2.67
C CYS A 156 7.80 17.10 2.52
N GLU A 157 6.89 17.12 3.51
CA GLU A 157 5.90 18.19 3.62
C GLU A 157 6.60 19.49 4.02
N SER A 158 7.45 20.03 3.15
CA SER A 158 7.71 21.46 3.18
C SER A 158 6.49 22.16 2.58
N PHE A 159 5.64 22.66 3.47
CA PHE A 159 4.53 23.61 3.23
C PHE A 159 3.20 23.02 2.70
N LEU A 160 2.33 22.64 3.63
CA LEU A 160 0.88 22.86 3.52
C LEU A 160 0.42 23.74 4.69
#